data_AF-A0A6J5GT93-F1
#
_entry.id   AF-A0A6J5GT93-F1
#
_cell.length_a   1.000
_cell.length_b   1.000
_cell.length_c   1.000
_cell.angle_alpha   90.00
_cell.angle_beta   90.00
_cell.angle_gamma   90.00
#
_symmetry.space_group_name_H-M   'P 1'
#
loop_
_entity.id
_entity.type
_entity.pdbx_description
1 polymer ?
#
loop_
_entity_poly.entity_id
_entity_poly.type
_entity_poly.pdbx_seq_one_letter_code
_entity_poly.pdbx_strand_id
1 'polypeptide(L)'
;MKLLIVNPNISSGVTDLIEAEARRVASSGVQIEMATAASGVAYIETRFEALLGAHAVAAIAGERKGQYDALLIAAFGDPGLHELREVLDVPVVGMTEAALMTAAQLGQRIGIIAISRRITAWYRECVDRYGMLSRLAGIRHLDRPLRDPATVREDHGDYLVELSRRAVEEDGADVLILAGAPLAGLARSVADLLPVPVVDGVSSGVCQAQVLTRLATMRAPSGSFAKPPLKLNVGLSKSLSELLARE
;
A
#
# COMPACT_ATOMS: atom_id res chain seq x y z
N MET A 1 4.73 -19.67 2.49
CA MET A 1 3.57 -19.04 1.80
C MET A 1 4.08 -18.28 0.60
N LYS A 2 3.28 -18.20 -0.47
CA LYS A 2 3.51 -17.33 -1.62
C LYS A 2 2.76 -16.01 -1.43
N LEU A 3 3.50 -14.91 -1.39
CA LEU A 3 2.95 -13.57 -1.27
C LEU A 3 3.09 -12.86 -2.62
N LEU A 4 1.96 -12.62 -3.28
CA LEU A 4 1.91 -11.77 -4.46
C LEU A 4 1.89 -10.31 -4.01
N ILE A 5 2.87 -9.53 -4.47
CA ILE A 5 2.95 -8.08 -4.19
C ILE A 5 2.77 -7.35 -5.52
N VAL A 6 1.73 -6.53 -5.60
CA VAL A 6 1.38 -5.82 -6.83
C VAL A 6 1.70 -4.34 -6.68
N ASN A 7 2.61 -3.85 -7.52
CA ASN A 7 2.76 -2.43 -7.79
C ASN A 7 1.70 -2.02 -8.84
N PRO A 8 0.72 -1.17 -8.48
CA PRO A 8 -0.35 -0.77 -9.39
C PRO A 8 0.06 0.28 -10.43
N ASN A 9 1.30 0.78 -10.40
CA ASN A 9 1.85 1.68 -11.41
C ASN A 9 2.81 0.94 -12.35
N ILE A 10 3.19 1.60 -13.45
CA ILE A 10 4.02 1.00 -14.51
C ILE A 10 5.53 1.06 -14.25
N SER A 11 5.97 1.62 -13.12
CA SER A 11 7.39 1.83 -12.85
C SER A 11 8.05 0.57 -12.29
N SER A 12 8.92 -0.06 -13.09
CA SER A 12 9.74 -1.19 -12.64
C SER A 12 10.72 -0.80 -11.55
N GLY A 13 11.28 0.42 -11.60
CA GLY A 13 12.19 0.89 -10.55
C GLY A 13 11.51 1.02 -9.18
N VAL A 14 10.24 1.43 -9.15
CA VAL A 14 9.44 1.40 -7.90
C VAL A 14 9.17 -0.04 -7.46
N THR A 15 8.92 -0.96 -8.39
CA THR A 15 8.78 -2.39 -8.08
C THR A 15 10.06 -2.95 -7.44
N ASP A 16 11.24 -2.58 -7.95
CA ASP A 16 12.53 -3.03 -7.41
C ASP A 16 12.73 -2.54 -5.96
N LEU A 17 12.34 -1.29 -5.66
CA LEU A 17 12.38 -0.73 -4.29
C LEU A 17 11.43 -1.49 -3.34
N ILE A 18 10.20 -1.77 -3.79
CA ILE A 18 9.23 -2.56 -3.03
C ILE A 18 9.80 -3.96 -2.77
N GLU A 19 10.33 -4.60 -3.81
CA GLU A 19 10.86 -5.97 -3.72
C GLU A 19 12.03 -6.07 -2.75
N ALA A 20 12.98 -5.13 -2.83
CA ALA A 20 14.13 -5.08 -1.93
C ALA A 20 13.68 -4.98 -0.46
N GLU A 21 12.71 -4.11 -0.18
CA GLU A 21 12.19 -3.94 1.17
C GLU A 21 11.39 -5.15 1.64
N ALA A 22 10.54 -5.70 0.76
CA ALA A 22 9.72 -6.85 1.07
C ALA A 22 10.57 -8.10 1.36
N ARG A 23 11.61 -8.36 0.56
CA ARG A 23 12.54 -9.49 0.76
C ARG A 23 13.30 -9.39 2.07
N ARG A 24 13.63 -8.17 2.51
CA ARG A 24 14.33 -7.95 3.76
C ARG A 24 13.48 -8.29 4.99
N VAL A 25 12.17 -8.00 4.98
CA VAL A 25 11.29 -8.26 6.13
C VAL A 25 10.61 -9.61 6.12
N ALA A 26 10.56 -10.28 4.97
CA ALA A 26 9.95 -11.59 4.85
C ALA A 26 10.64 -12.63 5.75
N SER A 27 9.85 -13.40 6.49
CA SER A 27 10.36 -14.53 7.25
C SER A 27 10.87 -15.64 6.32
N SER A 28 11.72 -16.52 6.85
CA SER A 28 12.14 -17.74 6.14
C SER A 28 10.94 -18.54 5.63
N GLY A 29 10.94 -18.92 4.35
CA GLY A 29 9.87 -19.70 3.73
C GLY A 29 8.72 -18.88 3.12
N VAL A 30 8.78 -17.54 3.20
CA VAL A 30 7.93 -16.67 2.38
C VAL A 30 8.54 -16.53 0.99
N GLN A 31 7.79 -16.92 -0.03
CA GLN A 31 8.14 -16.72 -1.43
C GLN A 31 7.49 -15.42 -1.91
N ILE A 32 8.30 -14.41 -2.19
CA ILE A 32 7.82 -13.13 -2.74
C ILE A 32 7.74 -13.23 -4.25
N GLU A 33 6.57 -12.88 -4.76
CA GLU A 33 6.29 -12.78 -6.18
C GLU A 33 5.85 -11.35 -6.50
N MET A 34 6.66 -10.63 -7.27
CA MET A 34 6.34 -9.28 -7.69
C MET A 34 5.51 -9.26 -8.97
N ALA A 35 4.63 -8.28 -9.07
CA ALA A 35 3.97 -7.91 -10.32
C ALA A 35 3.91 -6.38 -10.45
N THR A 36 4.15 -5.90 -11.66
CA THR A 36 4.04 -4.49 -12.04
C THR A 36 2.88 -4.34 -13.00
N ALA A 37 2.11 -3.25 -12.90
CA ALA A 37 1.05 -2.97 -13.86
C ALA A 37 1.62 -2.87 -15.29
N ALA A 38 1.02 -3.61 -16.23
CA ALA A 38 1.44 -3.58 -17.64
C ALA A 38 1.00 -2.29 -18.36
N SER A 39 -0.01 -1.60 -17.83
CA SER A 39 -0.52 -0.33 -18.33
C SER A 39 -1.09 0.49 -17.17
N GLY A 40 -1.13 1.81 -17.33
CA GLY A 40 -1.59 2.73 -16.30
C GLY A 40 -0.72 3.96 -16.21
N VAL A 41 -0.50 4.42 -14.97
CA VAL A 41 0.20 5.66 -14.65
C VAL A 41 1.59 5.37 -14.12
N ALA A 42 2.53 6.32 -14.26
CA ALA A 42 3.90 6.18 -13.75
C ALA A 42 3.93 6.10 -12.20
N TYR A 43 3.03 6.81 -11.55
CA TYR A 43 2.77 6.80 -10.11
C TYR A 43 1.37 7.36 -9.86
N ILE A 44 0.82 7.17 -8.65
CA ILE A 44 -0.57 7.51 -8.32
C ILE A 44 -0.60 8.75 -7.41
N GLU A 45 -1.21 9.83 -7.87
CA GLU A 45 -1.41 11.08 -7.10
C GLU A 45 -2.87 11.48 -6.93
N THR A 46 -3.78 10.85 -7.69
CA THR A 46 -5.19 11.24 -7.75
C THR A 46 -6.13 10.05 -7.64
N ARG A 47 -7.40 10.34 -7.32
CA ARG A 47 -8.48 9.34 -7.25
C ARG A 47 -8.71 8.63 -8.58
N PHE A 48 -8.59 9.35 -9.70
CA PHE A 48 -8.76 8.76 -11.02
C PHE A 48 -7.62 7.79 -11.36
N GLU A 49 -6.38 8.18 -11.04
CA GLU A 49 -5.22 7.29 -11.21
C GLU A 49 -5.31 6.08 -10.28
N ALA A 50 -5.85 6.24 -9.06
CA ALA A 50 -6.13 5.14 -8.16
C ALA A 50 -7.19 4.17 -8.73
N LEU A 51 -8.22 4.68 -9.42
CA LEU A 51 -9.18 3.84 -10.14
C LEU A 51 -8.49 2.98 -11.21
N LEU A 52 -7.56 3.57 -11.99
CA LEU A 52 -6.78 2.84 -12.98
C LEU A 52 -5.86 1.80 -12.32
N GLY A 53 -5.20 2.17 -11.22
CA GLY A 53 -4.38 1.26 -10.42
C GLY A 53 -5.18 0.09 -9.86
N ALA A 54 -6.38 0.34 -9.33
CA ALA A 54 -7.26 -0.70 -8.81
C ALA A 54 -7.64 -1.71 -9.90
N HIS A 55 -7.93 -1.23 -11.12
CA HIS A 55 -8.19 -2.09 -12.27
C HIS A 55 -6.97 -2.96 -12.62
N ALA A 56 -5.77 -2.39 -12.61
CA ALA A 56 -4.53 -3.14 -12.88
C ALA A 56 -4.28 -4.22 -11.82
N VAL A 57 -4.48 -3.92 -10.54
CA VAL A 57 -4.36 -4.92 -9.45
C VAL A 57 -5.37 -6.04 -9.65
N ALA A 58 -6.62 -5.72 -9.97
CA ALA A 58 -7.65 -6.72 -10.22
C ALA A 58 -7.32 -7.63 -11.42
N ALA A 59 -6.82 -7.07 -12.52
CA ALA A 59 -6.40 -7.87 -13.66
C ALA A 59 -5.27 -8.85 -13.28
N ILE A 60 -4.22 -8.37 -12.61
CA ILE A 60 -3.07 -9.19 -12.18
C ILE A 60 -3.50 -10.27 -11.18
N ALA A 61 -4.32 -9.90 -10.19
CA ALA A 61 -4.82 -10.83 -9.18
C ALA A 61 -5.66 -11.95 -9.80
N GLY A 62 -6.43 -11.64 -10.85
CA GLY A 62 -7.20 -12.61 -11.64
C GLY A 62 -6.32 -13.54 -12.46
N GLU A 63 -5.34 -13.00 -13.20
CA GLU A 63 -4.40 -13.80 -14.01
C GLU A 63 -3.63 -14.85 -13.19
N ARG A 64 -3.40 -14.55 -11.91
CA ARG A 64 -2.66 -15.40 -10.98
C ARG A 64 -3.56 -16.06 -9.93
N LYS A 65 -4.89 -16.05 -10.12
CA LYS A 65 -5.84 -16.61 -9.16
C LYS A 65 -5.45 -18.06 -8.84
N GLY A 66 -5.39 -18.39 -7.55
CA GLY A 66 -5.00 -19.71 -7.05
C GLY A 66 -3.48 -20.00 -7.04
N GLN A 67 -2.63 -19.02 -7.40
CA GLN A 67 -1.17 -19.20 -7.44
C GLN A 67 -0.45 -18.59 -6.23
N TYR A 68 -1.16 -17.86 -5.37
CA TYR A 68 -0.64 -17.16 -4.19
C TYR A 68 -1.51 -17.40 -2.95
N ASP A 69 -0.92 -17.29 -1.77
CA ASP A 69 -1.57 -17.50 -0.46
C ASP A 69 -2.04 -16.19 0.19
N ALA A 70 -1.56 -15.04 -0.30
CA ALA A 70 -1.96 -13.70 0.09
C ALA A 70 -1.59 -12.69 -1.00
N LEU A 71 -2.30 -11.56 -1.01
CA LEU A 71 -2.06 -10.43 -1.91
C LEU A 71 -1.73 -9.17 -1.09
N LEU A 72 -0.65 -8.49 -1.45
CA LEU A 72 -0.29 -7.16 -0.95
C LEU A 72 -0.41 -6.13 -2.07
N ILE A 73 -1.20 -5.09 -1.85
CA ILE A 73 -1.32 -3.93 -2.73
C ILE A 73 -0.28 -2.89 -2.30
N ALA A 74 0.75 -2.71 -3.13
CA ALA A 74 1.89 -1.84 -2.84
C ALA A 74 1.69 -0.42 -3.41
N ALA A 75 0.60 0.25 -3.00
CA ALA A 75 0.46 1.69 -3.18
C ALA A 75 -0.27 2.33 -2.00
N PHE A 76 0.23 3.48 -1.57
CA PHE A 76 -0.45 4.24 -0.54
C PHE A 76 -1.76 4.81 -1.10
N GLY A 77 -2.86 4.65 -0.36
CA GLY A 77 -4.24 4.78 -0.81
C GLY A 77 -4.96 3.45 -1.08
N ASP A 78 -4.23 2.33 -1.12
CA ASP A 78 -4.71 0.94 -1.28
C ASP A 78 -5.77 0.74 -2.39
N PRO A 79 -5.42 1.04 -3.65
CA PRO A 79 -6.39 1.00 -4.74
C PRO A 79 -6.94 -0.42 -4.95
N GLY A 80 -8.26 -0.58 -4.83
CA GLY A 80 -8.94 -1.86 -5.05
C GLY A 80 -8.94 -2.82 -3.85
N LEU A 81 -8.42 -2.41 -2.68
CA LEU A 81 -8.30 -3.29 -1.51
C LEU A 81 -9.63 -3.90 -1.08
N HIS A 82 -10.64 -3.06 -0.86
CA HIS A 82 -11.93 -3.50 -0.36
C HIS A 82 -12.67 -4.34 -1.40
N GLU A 83 -12.58 -3.93 -2.66
CA GLU A 83 -13.18 -4.59 -3.81
C GLU A 83 -12.57 -6.00 -4.01
N LEU A 84 -11.24 -6.14 -3.84
CA LEU A 84 -10.57 -7.43 -3.96
C LEU A 84 -10.87 -8.39 -2.81
N ARG A 85 -11.15 -7.86 -1.60
CA ARG A 85 -11.63 -8.69 -0.48
C ARG A 85 -13.00 -9.31 -0.75
N GLU A 86 -13.82 -8.74 -1.64
CA GLU A 86 -15.10 -9.33 -2.03
C GLU A 86 -14.91 -10.61 -2.86
N VAL A 87 -13.89 -10.65 -3.73
CA VAL A 87 -13.75 -11.67 -4.79
C VAL A 87 -12.63 -12.68 -4.54
N LEU A 88 -11.60 -12.33 -3.76
CA LEU A 88 -10.50 -13.24 -3.42
C LEU A 88 -10.81 -14.05 -2.15
N ASP A 89 -10.33 -15.29 -2.14
CA ASP A 89 -10.49 -16.21 -1.02
C ASP A 89 -9.25 -16.24 -0.10
N VAL A 90 -8.21 -15.48 -0.43
CA VAL A 90 -6.98 -15.30 0.35
C VAL A 90 -6.93 -13.91 1.01
N PRO A 91 -6.14 -13.71 2.07
CA PRO A 91 -5.94 -12.39 2.66
C PRO A 91 -5.45 -11.36 1.63
N VAL A 92 -6.13 -10.21 1.60
CA VAL A 92 -5.72 -9.03 0.82
C VAL A 92 -5.36 -7.91 1.78
N VAL A 93 -4.11 -7.44 1.69
CA VAL A 93 -3.54 -6.41 2.56
C VAL A 93 -3.20 -5.19 1.71
N GLY A 94 -3.58 -4.01 2.17
CA GLY A 94 -3.12 -2.74 1.61
C GLY A 94 -1.94 -2.20 2.40
N MET A 95 -0.94 -1.65 1.73
CA MET A 95 0.23 -1.09 2.43
C MET A 95 -0.13 0.11 3.33
N THR A 96 -1.19 0.84 3.01
CA THR A 96 -1.66 2.02 3.79
C THR A 96 -2.37 1.58 5.05
N GLU A 97 -3.36 0.70 4.92
CA GLU A 97 -4.07 0.08 6.03
C GLU A 97 -3.05 -0.55 6.98
N ALA A 98 -2.10 -1.32 6.43
CA ALA A 98 -1.05 -1.93 7.23
C ALA A 98 -0.17 -0.89 7.95
N ALA A 99 0.31 0.14 7.25
CA ALA A 99 1.10 1.20 7.86
C ALA A 99 0.35 1.93 8.99
N LEU A 100 -0.92 2.26 8.78
CA LEU A 100 -1.74 2.94 9.77
C LEU A 100 -1.98 2.09 11.02
N MET A 101 -2.26 0.79 10.84
CA MET A 101 -2.46 -0.13 11.97
C MET A 101 -1.16 -0.36 12.74
N THR A 102 -0.02 -0.48 12.05
CA THR A 102 1.30 -0.55 12.69
C THR A 102 1.61 0.74 13.45
N ALA A 103 1.38 1.91 12.84
CA ALA A 103 1.61 3.20 13.48
C ALA A 103 0.75 3.38 14.73
N ALA A 104 -0.52 2.96 14.68
CA ALA A 104 -1.45 3.01 15.81
C ALA A 104 -1.05 2.12 17.00
N GLN A 105 -0.17 1.13 16.79
CA GLN A 105 0.41 0.32 17.86
C GLN A 105 1.68 0.95 18.47
N LEU A 106 2.34 1.86 17.76
CA LEU A 106 3.60 2.48 18.16
C LEU A 106 3.42 3.88 18.75
N GLY A 107 2.38 4.60 18.34
CA GLY A 107 2.08 5.97 18.78
C GLY A 107 0.60 6.32 18.63
N GLN A 108 0.23 7.50 19.13
CA GLN A 108 -1.15 8.00 19.14
C GLN A 108 -1.40 9.09 18.09
N ARG A 109 -0.36 9.85 17.72
CA ARG A 109 -0.38 11.00 16.81
C ARG A 109 0.44 10.70 15.55
N ILE A 110 -0.26 10.30 14.50
CA ILE A 110 0.35 9.85 13.24
C ILE A 110 0.65 11.04 12.34
N GLY A 111 1.91 11.27 12.00
CA GLY A 111 2.33 12.18 10.93
C GLY A 111 2.58 11.43 9.63
N ILE A 112 2.13 11.98 8.49
CA ILE A 112 2.35 11.38 7.17
C ILE A 112 3.24 12.29 6.34
N ILE A 113 4.29 11.74 5.74
CA ILE A 113 5.18 12.46 4.81
C ILE A 113 4.92 11.95 3.41
N ALA A 114 4.37 12.81 2.56
CA ALA A 114 3.95 12.49 1.21
C ALA A 114 4.90 13.08 0.15
N ILE A 115 4.85 12.52 -1.05
CA ILE A 115 5.72 12.90 -2.18
C ILE A 115 5.20 14.09 -2.99
N SER A 116 4.03 14.63 -2.67
CA SER A 116 3.40 15.69 -3.47
C SER A 116 2.32 16.42 -2.69
N ARG A 117 2.20 17.73 -2.91
CA ARG A 117 1.09 18.54 -2.38
C ARG A 117 -0.28 18.07 -2.87
N ARG A 118 -0.35 17.57 -4.11
CA ARG A 118 -1.62 17.20 -4.76
C ARG A 118 -2.33 16.06 -4.03
N ILE A 119 -1.56 15.14 -3.47
CA ILE A 119 -2.03 13.88 -2.88
C ILE A 119 -2.65 14.06 -1.49
N THR A 120 -2.30 15.15 -0.79
CA THR A 120 -2.64 15.39 0.62
C THR A 120 -4.12 15.23 0.93
N ALA A 121 -5.00 15.82 0.10
CA ALA A 121 -6.45 15.74 0.32
C ALA A 121 -6.96 14.29 0.20
N TRP A 122 -6.41 13.53 -0.75
CA TRP A 122 -6.79 12.14 -0.95
C TRP A 122 -6.23 11.23 0.16
N TYR A 123 -4.99 11.42 0.60
CA TYR A 123 -4.45 10.69 1.75
C TYR A 123 -5.25 10.92 3.03
N ARG A 124 -5.72 12.15 3.27
CA ARG A 124 -6.60 12.44 4.40
C ARG A 124 -7.90 11.62 4.34
N GLU A 125 -8.51 11.49 3.17
CA GLU A 125 -9.69 10.64 2.96
C GLU A 125 -9.37 9.15 3.16
N CYS A 126 -8.19 8.68 2.76
CA CYS A 126 -7.77 7.30 3.02
C CYS A 126 -7.62 7.04 4.51
N VAL A 127 -7.00 7.95 5.26
CA VAL A 127 -6.88 7.86 6.73
C VAL A 127 -8.27 7.84 7.40
N ASP A 128 -9.19 8.68 6.93
CA ASP A 128 -10.56 8.73 7.42
C ASP A 128 -11.34 7.44 7.12
N ARG A 129 -11.18 6.89 5.91
CA ARG A 129 -11.76 5.59 5.54
C ARG A 129 -11.35 4.46 6.48
N TYR A 130 -10.13 4.51 7.01
CA TYR A 130 -9.63 3.55 8.00
C TYR A 130 -9.96 3.92 9.46
N GLY A 131 -10.80 4.94 9.69
CA GLY A 131 -11.23 5.36 11.02
C GLY A 131 -10.14 6.02 11.87
N MET A 132 -9.05 6.46 11.25
CA MET A 132 -7.84 6.97 11.93
C MET A 132 -7.71 8.49 11.85
N LEU A 133 -8.72 9.22 11.35
CA LEU A 133 -8.63 10.67 11.15
C LEU A 133 -8.34 11.44 12.45
N SER A 134 -8.91 11.01 13.58
CA SER A 134 -8.69 11.62 14.90
C SER A 134 -7.24 11.46 15.41
N ARG A 135 -6.50 10.47 14.89
CA ARG A 135 -5.08 10.23 15.21
C ARG A 135 -4.13 10.97 14.28
N LEU A 136 -4.61 11.54 13.17
CA LEU A 136 -3.76 12.25 12.21
C LEU A 136 -3.27 13.56 12.80
N ALA A 137 -1.95 13.67 13.02
CA ALA A 137 -1.27 14.90 13.43
C ALA A 137 -1.21 15.90 12.28
N GLY A 138 -0.79 15.43 11.10
CA GLY A 138 -0.65 16.25 9.92
C GLY A 138 -0.19 15.42 8.73
N ILE A 139 -0.31 16.02 7.54
CA ILE A 139 0.29 15.49 6.31
C ILE A 139 1.21 16.57 5.78
N ARG A 140 2.52 16.29 5.80
CA ARG A 140 3.53 17.12 5.15
C ARG A 140 3.90 16.51 3.81
N HIS A 141 4.40 17.33 2.90
CA HIS A 141 4.63 16.88 1.54
C HIS A 141 5.80 17.58 0.88
N LEU A 142 6.39 16.93 -0.11
CA LEU A 142 7.25 17.61 -1.07
C LEU A 142 6.45 18.67 -1.83
N ASP A 143 7.10 19.79 -2.10
CA ASP A 143 6.59 20.93 -2.84
C ASP A 143 7.27 21.08 -4.22
N ARG A 144 7.93 20.01 -4.68
CA ARG A 144 8.71 19.96 -5.92
C ARG A 144 8.24 18.80 -6.80
N PRO A 145 8.28 18.94 -8.14
CA PRO A 145 8.00 17.82 -9.05
C PRO A 145 9.01 16.70 -8.86
N LEU A 146 8.55 15.45 -8.99
CA LEU A 146 9.43 14.29 -9.04
C LEU A 146 10.03 14.17 -10.44
N ARG A 147 11.35 13.96 -10.50
CA ARG A 147 12.03 13.62 -11.75
C ARG A 147 11.73 12.19 -12.18
N ASP A 148 11.83 11.26 -11.23
CA ASP A 148 11.54 9.84 -11.41
C ASP A 148 11.04 9.27 -10.07
N PRO A 149 9.89 8.56 -10.02
CA PRO A 149 9.40 7.94 -8.80
C PRO A 149 10.34 6.86 -8.23
N ALA A 150 11.28 6.32 -9.00
CA ALA A 150 12.27 5.37 -8.51
C ALA A 150 13.47 6.04 -7.81
N THR A 151 13.65 7.36 -7.93
CA THR A 151 14.82 8.07 -7.38
C THR A 151 14.46 9.10 -6.30
N VAL A 152 13.26 9.02 -5.73
CA VAL A 152 12.75 10.03 -4.77
C VAL A 152 13.63 10.11 -3.53
N ARG A 153 14.16 8.96 -3.07
CA ARG A 153 15.10 8.90 -1.95
C ARG A 153 16.38 9.66 -2.25
N GLU A 154 16.99 9.40 -3.40
CA GLU A 154 18.25 9.98 -3.82
C GLU A 154 18.09 11.49 -4.07
N ASP A 155 16.99 11.88 -4.70
CA ASP A 155 16.73 13.26 -5.13
C ASP A 155 16.24 14.15 -3.97
N HIS A 156 15.56 13.58 -2.96
CA HIS A 156 14.84 14.34 -1.93
C HIS A 156 15.00 13.85 -0.49
N GLY A 157 15.89 12.88 -0.22
CA GLY A 157 16.05 12.24 1.09
C GLY A 157 16.24 13.22 2.25
N ASP A 158 17.18 14.15 2.15
CA ASP A 158 17.44 15.15 3.22
C ASP A 158 16.22 16.02 3.49
N TYR A 159 15.49 16.41 2.44
CA TYR A 159 14.31 17.23 2.58
C TYR A 159 13.13 16.46 3.16
N LEU A 160 13.00 15.16 2.86
CA LEU A 160 12.03 14.28 3.51
C LEU A 160 12.31 14.12 5.00
N VAL A 161 13.59 14.04 5.40
CA VAL A 161 13.98 14.03 6.82
C VAL A 161 13.62 15.35 7.50
N GLU A 162 13.85 16.49 6.84
CA GLU A 162 13.48 17.79 7.37
C GLU A 162 11.95 17.92 7.56
N LEU A 163 11.16 17.53 6.55
CA LEU A 163 9.70 17.49 6.67
C LEU A 163 9.25 16.56 7.80
N SER A 164 9.94 15.45 8.01
CA SER A 164 9.68 14.50 9.10
C SER A 164 9.92 15.14 10.47
N ARG A 165 11.02 15.86 10.66
CA ARG A 165 11.30 16.59 11.92
C ARG A 165 10.23 17.62 12.21
N ARG A 166 9.86 18.40 11.19
CA ARG A 166 8.81 19.42 11.35
C ARG A 166 7.44 18.80 11.65
N ALA A 167 7.11 17.61 11.14
CA ALA A 167 5.89 16.91 11.52
C ALA A 167 5.88 16.54 13.02
N VAL A 168 7.03 16.21 13.59
CA VAL A 168 7.16 15.96 15.03
C VAL A 168 7.05 17.27 15.81
N GLU A 169 7.86 18.26 15.46
CA GLU A 169 8.03 19.50 16.24
C GLU A 169 6.84 20.45 16.15
N GLU A 170 6.25 20.60 14.96
CA GLU A 170 5.19 21.58 14.70
C GLU A 170 3.78 20.94 14.77
N ASP A 171 3.62 19.69 14.31
CA ASP A 171 2.31 19.02 14.25
C ASP A 171 2.05 18.08 15.44
N GLY A 172 3.07 17.79 16.24
CA GLY A 172 2.99 16.90 17.39
C GLY A 172 2.86 15.42 17.02
N ALA A 173 3.44 15.00 15.90
CA ALA A 173 3.50 13.58 15.53
C ALA A 173 4.42 12.80 16.49
N ASP A 174 3.92 11.71 17.07
CA ASP A 174 4.68 10.77 17.92
C ASP A 174 5.02 9.46 17.19
N VAL A 175 4.53 9.30 15.96
CA VAL A 175 4.87 8.24 15.01
C VAL A 175 4.72 8.78 13.59
N LEU A 176 5.65 8.42 12.70
CA LEU A 176 5.67 8.88 11.33
C LEU A 176 5.41 7.74 10.34
N ILE A 177 4.73 8.04 9.24
CA ILE A 177 4.64 7.17 8.07
C ILE A 177 5.24 7.90 6.88
N LEU A 178 6.27 7.31 6.26
CA LEU A 178 6.77 7.79 4.96
C LEU A 178 5.91 7.15 3.87
N ALA A 179 5.03 7.95 3.27
CA ALA A 179 3.94 7.45 2.44
C ALA A 179 4.29 7.40 0.95
N GLY A 180 4.05 6.22 0.37
CA GLY A 180 4.22 5.93 -1.05
C GLY A 180 5.24 4.83 -1.29
N ALA A 181 4.97 3.96 -2.27
CA ALA A 181 5.90 2.93 -2.72
C ALA A 181 7.28 3.46 -3.16
N PRO A 182 7.41 4.65 -3.78
CA PRO A 182 8.70 5.31 -4.02
C PRO A 182 9.61 5.47 -2.80
N LEU A 183 9.04 5.46 -1.59
CA LEU A 183 9.78 5.64 -0.34
C LEU A 183 10.07 4.31 0.38
N ALA A 184 9.82 3.17 -0.26
CA ALA A 184 10.06 1.86 0.33
C ALA A 184 11.50 1.73 0.87
N GLY A 185 11.60 1.28 2.12
CA GLY A 185 12.83 1.16 2.90
C GLY A 185 13.35 2.47 3.49
N LEU A 186 12.74 3.63 3.22
CA LEU A 186 13.29 4.93 3.64
C LEU A 186 13.17 5.10 5.14
N ALA A 187 12.06 4.64 5.70
CA ALA A 187 11.79 4.68 7.13
C ALA A 187 12.95 4.09 7.94
N ARG A 188 13.49 2.93 7.52
CA ARG A 188 14.65 2.31 8.17
C ARG A 188 15.90 3.19 8.07
N SER A 189 16.22 3.68 6.87
CA SER A 189 17.47 4.41 6.65
C SER A 189 17.52 5.77 7.36
N VAL A 190 16.37 6.34 7.71
CA VAL A 190 16.30 7.64 8.41
C VAL A 190 15.84 7.53 9.86
N ALA A 191 15.62 6.31 10.37
CA ALA A 191 15.10 6.08 11.71
C ALA A 191 16.00 6.74 12.78
N ASP A 192 17.31 6.58 12.66
CA ASP A 192 18.28 7.14 13.62
C ASP A 192 18.41 8.68 13.54
N LEU A 193 17.80 9.30 12.53
CA LEU A 193 17.82 10.76 12.33
C LEU A 193 16.59 11.46 12.92
N LEU A 194 15.61 10.69 13.38
CA LEU A 194 14.30 11.16 13.82
C LEU A 194 14.02 10.70 15.26
N PRO A 195 13.38 11.54 16.09
CA PRO A 195 13.19 11.24 17.51
C PRO A 195 11.98 10.33 17.80
N VAL A 196 11.28 9.84 16.76
CA VAL A 196 10.05 9.03 16.88
C VAL A 196 10.09 7.83 15.93
N PRO A 197 9.31 6.77 16.17
CA PRO A 197 9.24 5.63 15.26
C PRO A 197 8.79 6.04 13.85
N VAL A 198 9.40 5.41 12.84
CA VAL A 198 9.08 5.64 11.44
C VAL A 198 8.62 4.34 10.81
N VAL A 199 7.43 4.35 10.23
CA VAL A 199 6.75 3.18 9.67
C VAL A 199 6.88 3.15 8.16
N ASP A 200 7.26 1.99 7.65
CA ASP A 200 7.26 1.67 6.22
C ASP A 200 6.03 0.81 5.88
N GLY A 201 5.29 1.21 4.84
CA GLY A 201 4.08 0.52 4.43
C GLY A 201 4.32 -0.83 3.77
N VAL A 202 5.42 -1.02 3.03
CA VAL A 202 5.77 -2.30 2.42
C VAL A 202 6.12 -3.30 3.52
N SER A 203 6.99 -2.90 4.44
CA SER A 203 7.36 -3.71 5.61
C SER A 203 6.13 -4.13 6.41
N SER A 204 5.26 -3.15 6.73
CA SER A 204 4.04 -3.40 7.47
C SER A 204 3.12 -4.37 6.73
N GLY A 205 2.91 -4.16 5.43
CA GLY A 205 2.06 -5.01 4.61
C GLY A 205 2.55 -6.45 4.52
N VAL A 206 3.86 -6.66 4.31
CA VAL A 206 4.46 -8.00 4.24
C VAL A 206 4.37 -8.73 5.58
N CYS A 207 4.65 -8.06 6.70
CA CYS A 207 4.51 -8.65 8.03
C CYS A 207 3.05 -9.01 8.36
N GLN A 208 2.11 -8.11 8.07
CA GLN A 208 0.69 -8.37 8.35
C GLN A 208 0.10 -9.45 7.45
N ALA A 209 0.50 -9.53 6.18
CA ALA A 209 0.09 -10.63 5.30
C ALA A 209 0.54 -11.99 5.86
N GLN A 210 1.77 -12.09 6.36
CA GLN A 210 2.26 -13.30 7.03
C GLN A 210 1.44 -13.65 8.27
N VAL A 211 1.13 -12.66 9.11
CA VAL A 211 0.31 -12.86 10.31
C VAL A 211 -1.08 -13.38 9.93
N LEU A 212 -1.76 -12.74 8.97
CA LEU A 212 -3.11 -13.14 8.55
C LEU A 212 -3.13 -14.55 7.95
N THR A 213 -2.16 -14.89 7.10
CA THR A 213 -2.04 -16.27 6.56
C THR A 213 -1.75 -17.27 7.67
N ARG A 214 -0.88 -16.94 8.64
CA ARG A 214 -0.55 -17.82 9.76
C ARG A 214 -1.72 -18.05 10.72
N LEU A 215 -2.52 -17.02 10.95
CA LEU A 215 -3.73 -17.13 11.77
C LEU A 215 -4.82 -17.97 11.09
N ALA A 216 -4.69 -18.26 9.79
CA ALA A 216 -5.63 -19.06 9.00
C ALA A 216 -7.08 -18.57 9.14
N THR A 217 -7.28 -17.25 9.21
CA THR A 217 -8.59 -16.65 9.35
C THR A 217 -9.41 -16.79 8.07
N MET A 218 -10.71 -17.03 8.20
CA MET A 218 -11.62 -17.02 7.06
C MET A 218 -11.91 -15.60 6.58
N ARG A 219 -12.15 -15.45 5.27
CA ARG A 219 -12.78 -14.23 4.71
C ARG A 219 -14.15 -13.99 5.34
N ALA A 220 -14.61 -12.75 5.35
CA ALA A 220 -15.97 -12.41 5.74
C ALA A 220 -16.97 -13.01 4.71
N PRO A 221 -17.82 -13.98 5.09
CA PRO A 221 -18.73 -14.63 4.15
C PRO A 221 -20.01 -13.81 3.90
N SER A 222 -20.31 -12.84 4.77
CA SER A 222 -21.54 -12.05 4.80
C SER A 222 -21.26 -10.55 4.99
N GLY A 223 -22.27 -9.72 4.78
CA GLY A 223 -22.17 -8.27 4.90
C GLY A 223 -21.52 -7.64 3.67
N SER A 224 -20.88 -6.48 3.84
CA SER A 224 -20.34 -5.69 2.73
C SER A 224 -19.24 -6.38 1.91
N PHE A 225 -18.62 -7.45 2.44
CA PHE A 225 -17.58 -8.22 1.73
C PHE A 225 -18.07 -9.58 1.21
N ALA A 226 -19.38 -9.84 1.24
CA ALA A 226 -19.97 -11.02 0.61
C ALA A 226 -19.62 -11.05 -0.89
N LYS A 227 -19.45 -12.25 -1.47
CA LYS A 227 -19.15 -12.37 -2.90
C LYS A 227 -20.23 -11.67 -3.75
N PRO A 228 -19.87 -10.98 -4.85
CA PRO A 228 -20.84 -10.31 -5.71
C PRO A 228 -21.94 -11.27 -6.22
N PRO A 229 -23.15 -10.76 -6.53
CA PRO A 229 -24.23 -11.58 -7.06
C PRO A 229 -23.88 -12.15 -8.44
N LEU A 230 -24.40 -13.35 -8.74
CA LEU A 230 -24.33 -13.92 -10.08
C LEU A 230 -25.26 -13.15 -11.01
N LYS A 231 -24.71 -12.64 -12.11
CA LYS A 231 -25.42 -11.90 -13.15
C LYS A 231 -24.67 -12.00 -14.47
N LEU A 232 -25.34 -11.69 -15.57
CA LEU A 232 -24.71 -11.60 -16.88
C LEU A 232 -23.65 -10.49 -16.88
N ASN A 233 -22.42 -10.84 -17.25
CA ASN A 233 -21.33 -9.91 -17.47
C ASN A 233 -20.89 -10.02 -18.94
N VAL A 234 -20.60 -8.88 -19.58
CA VAL A 234 -20.19 -8.80 -20.99
C VAL A 234 -18.99 -7.88 -21.11
N GLY A 235 -18.03 -8.23 -21.98
CA GLY A 235 -16.87 -7.38 -22.28
C GLY A 235 -15.77 -7.34 -21.22
N LEU A 236 -15.81 -8.24 -20.22
CA LEU A 236 -14.73 -8.39 -19.24
C LEU A 236 -13.55 -9.15 -19.84
N SER A 237 -12.34 -8.83 -19.38
CA SER A 237 -11.18 -9.68 -19.65
C SER A 237 -11.37 -11.08 -19.03
N LYS A 238 -10.59 -12.05 -19.49
CA LYS A 238 -10.58 -13.40 -18.91
C LYS A 238 -10.26 -13.36 -17.41
N SER A 239 -9.23 -12.61 -17.03
CA SER A 239 -8.78 -12.50 -15.63
C SER A 239 -9.84 -11.90 -14.70
N LEU A 240 -10.55 -10.86 -15.13
CA LEU A 240 -11.65 -10.28 -14.34
C LEU A 240 -12.88 -11.20 -14.30
N SER A 241 -13.13 -11.94 -15.38
CA SER A 241 -14.19 -12.96 -15.40
C SER A 241 -13.90 -14.10 -14.41
N GLU A 242 -12.64 -14.52 -14.30
CA GLU A 242 -12.19 -15.54 -13.35
C GLU A 242 -12.34 -15.10 -11.89
N LEU A 243 -12.15 -13.81 -11.57
CA LEU A 243 -12.41 -13.28 -10.22
C LEU A 243 -13.90 -13.33 -9.85
N LEU A 244 -14.80 -13.12 -10.81
CA LEU A 244 -16.24 -13.20 -10.60
C LEU A 244 -16.79 -14.63 -10.67
N ALA A 245 -16.02 -15.58 -11.20
CA ALA A 245 -16.38 -16.99 -11.26
C ALA A 245 -16.34 -17.64 -9.86
N ARG A 246 -17.30 -18.54 -9.59
CA ARG A 246 -17.51 -19.19 -8.28
C ARG A 246 -17.01 -20.65 -8.19
N GLU A 247 -16.16 -21.07 -9.11
CA GLU A 247 -15.50 -22.38 -9.03
C GLU A 247 -14.38 -22.38 -7.97
#